data_AF-A0A2L0GIV3-F1
#
_entry.id   AF-A0A2L0GIV3-F1
#
_cell.length_a   1.000
_cell.length_b   1.000
_cell.length_c   1.000
_cell.angle_alpha   90.00
_cell.angle_beta   90.00
_cell.angle_gamma   90.00
#
_symmetry.space_group_name_H-M   'P 1'
#
loop_
_entity.id
_entity.type
_entity.pdbx_description
1 polymer ?
#
loop_
_entity_poly.entity_id
_entity_poly.type
_entity_poly.pdbx_seq_one_letter_code
_entity_poly.pdbx_strand_id
1 'polypeptide(L)'
;MRGRPNLLARLLAVFTCAALVVQPVAAQSILRDAETEQLLLDLAAPLIEASELEPGNVELVLINDSSINAFVAGGQAIYVHSGLINEAGTANEVQGVLAHELGHITAGHVVRFNERTKAANGISILSLLIGVGAVLAGAGDAGMAALMAGQQAAMSSFLSFNRDQEAATDLAGARYLSGAGITGKGMIKFFERLRGNEIRRGFSQADEAAYARTHPLSGDRIQILRGLLEADPAWDTEPDPELQERFLRVRAKLYGYLAEPRRVLTFFPQSDTSIPARYARAYAYHKDARVDLALAEADALIALEPDNPWFLELKGQVLLESGRPHDALVPLRRATELTRAHPLIAGMLGHALIATENERNYAEAEQVLRAAVQRDRYNPFAWYQLGVVYAARGDIPRARLASAEQQVMNRRYPEALQNAQAAEASLPYGSADWIRAQDVALEARAELERVRNRR
;
A
#
# COMPACT_ATOMS: atom_id res chain seq x y z
N MET A 1 -2.32 24.67 63.33
CA MET A 1 -3.16 23.65 62.66
C MET A 1 -2.77 23.60 61.20
N ARG A 2 -1.97 22.60 60.78
CA ARG A 2 -1.49 22.46 59.40
C ARG A 2 -2.58 21.72 58.60
N GLY A 3 -3.17 22.42 57.63
CA GLY A 3 -4.20 21.86 56.75
C GLY A 3 -3.66 20.69 55.93
N ARG A 4 -4.33 19.55 56.03
CA ARG A 4 -4.03 18.37 55.18
C ARG A 4 -4.34 18.72 53.73
N PRO A 5 -3.45 18.45 52.77
CA PRO A 5 -3.74 18.66 51.36
C PRO A 5 -4.86 17.70 50.93
N ASN A 6 -5.85 18.26 50.23
CA ASN A 6 -7.08 17.61 49.83
C ASN A 6 -6.78 16.41 48.90
N LEU A 7 -7.15 15.20 49.32
CA LEU A 7 -6.94 13.95 48.55
C LEU A 7 -7.55 14.03 47.13
N LEU A 8 -8.62 14.82 46.99
CA LEU A 8 -9.28 15.08 45.71
C LEU A 8 -8.39 15.84 44.70
N ALA A 9 -7.53 16.75 45.17
CA ALA A 9 -6.64 17.52 44.30
C ALA A 9 -5.47 16.66 43.77
N ARG A 10 -5.05 15.63 44.52
CA ARG A 10 -4.06 14.65 44.05
C ARG A 10 -4.66 13.64 43.08
N LEU A 11 -5.93 13.26 43.25
CA LEU A 11 -6.63 12.38 42.31
C LEU A 11 -6.93 13.08 40.97
N LEU A 12 -7.25 14.37 40.96
CA LEU A 12 -7.38 15.12 39.71
C LEU A 12 -6.04 15.29 38.98
N ALA A 13 -4.93 15.51 39.70
CA ALA A 13 -3.61 15.66 39.09
C ALA A 13 -3.07 14.34 38.49
N VAL A 14 -3.49 13.18 39.01
CA VAL A 14 -3.14 11.87 38.42
C VAL A 14 -3.99 11.58 37.17
N PHE A 15 -5.21 12.10 37.07
CA PHE A 15 -6.04 11.95 35.86
C PHE A 15 -5.70 12.93 34.73
N THR A 16 -5.16 14.12 35.01
CA THR A 16 -4.71 15.05 33.94
C THR A 16 -3.36 14.69 33.33
N CYS A 17 -2.54 13.85 33.96
CA CYS A 17 -1.29 13.34 33.36
C CYS A 17 -1.47 12.09 32.49
N ALA A 18 -2.67 11.51 32.41
CA ALA A 18 -2.97 10.35 31.54
C ALA A 18 -3.66 10.73 30.22
N ALA A 19 -3.90 12.03 29.97
CA ALA A 19 -4.48 12.54 28.72
C ALA A 19 -3.43 13.18 27.78
N LEU A 20 -2.17 12.72 27.84
CA LEU A 20 -1.30 12.84 26.68
C LEU A 20 -1.83 11.88 25.63
N VAL A 21 -2.68 12.42 24.76
CA VAL A 21 -3.04 11.78 23.51
C VAL A 21 -1.74 11.54 22.76
N VAL A 22 -1.18 10.34 22.91
CA VAL A 22 -0.22 9.81 21.97
C VAL A 22 -0.99 9.70 20.66
N GLN A 23 -0.97 10.77 19.86
CA GLN A 23 -1.31 10.65 18.46
C GLN A 23 -0.37 9.57 17.94
N PRO A 24 -0.86 8.45 17.38
CA PRO A 24 0.01 7.54 16.69
C PRO A 24 0.67 8.35 15.58
N VAL A 25 1.94 8.66 15.78
CA VAL A 25 2.84 9.09 14.74
C VAL A 25 2.66 8.11 13.59
N ALA A 26 2.23 8.60 12.43
CA ALA A 26 1.97 7.78 11.27
C ALA A 26 3.27 7.08 10.87
N ALA A 27 3.42 5.81 11.24
CA ALA A 27 4.36 4.93 10.58
C ALA A 27 3.96 4.86 9.10
N GLN A 28 4.93 4.95 8.19
CA GLN A 28 4.69 4.66 6.77
C GLN A 28 4.02 3.28 6.68
N SER A 29 2.74 3.26 6.32
CA SER A 29 1.96 2.04 6.22
C SER A 29 1.81 1.67 4.75
N ILE A 30 1.94 0.39 4.46
CA ILE A 30 1.54 -0.13 3.15
C ILE A 30 0.03 0.12 3.03
N LEU A 31 -0.36 0.84 1.98
CA LEU A 31 -1.75 1.14 1.67
C LEU A 31 -2.27 0.05 0.74
N ARG A 32 -3.06 -0.87 1.29
CA ARG A 32 -3.70 -1.92 0.49
C ARG A 32 -5.04 -1.43 -0.05
N ASP A 33 -5.18 -1.33 -1.37
CA ASP A 33 -6.42 -0.93 -2.05
C ASP A 33 -6.58 -1.66 -3.37
N ALA A 34 -7.71 -2.34 -3.55
CA ALA A 34 -7.89 -3.28 -4.67
C ALA A 34 -7.86 -2.59 -6.05
N GLU A 35 -8.56 -1.47 -6.19
CA GLU A 35 -8.64 -0.74 -7.45
C GLU A 35 -7.32 -0.04 -7.78
N THR A 36 -6.68 0.57 -6.77
CA THR A 36 -5.41 1.27 -6.95
C THR A 36 -4.27 0.30 -7.28
N GLU A 37 -4.17 -0.83 -6.56
CA GLU A 37 -3.19 -1.89 -6.88
C GLU A 37 -3.39 -2.40 -8.30
N GLN A 38 -4.62 -2.69 -8.71
CA GLN A 38 -4.92 -3.13 -10.07
C GLN A 38 -4.59 -2.06 -11.12
N LEU A 39 -4.89 -0.78 -10.87
CA LEU A 39 -4.53 0.30 -11.78
C LEU A 39 -3.01 0.40 -11.95
N LEU A 40 -2.25 0.35 -10.85
CA LEU A 40 -0.79 0.41 -10.92
C LEU A 40 -0.21 -0.76 -11.71
N LEU A 41 -0.75 -1.96 -11.51
CA LEU A 41 -0.37 -3.15 -12.27
C LEU A 41 -0.66 -2.96 -13.76
N ASP A 42 -1.84 -2.45 -14.12
CA ASP A 42 -2.21 -2.22 -15.52
C ASP A 42 -1.36 -1.12 -16.18
N LEU A 43 -0.99 -0.07 -15.43
CA LEU A 43 -0.08 0.98 -15.89
C LEU A 43 1.33 0.43 -16.17
N ALA A 44 1.80 -0.48 -15.32
CA ALA A 44 3.14 -1.06 -15.38
C ALA A 44 3.26 -2.23 -16.36
N ALA A 45 2.21 -3.03 -16.56
CA ALA A 45 2.24 -4.25 -17.34
C ALA A 45 2.91 -4.12 -18.73
N PRO A 46 2.53 -3.15 -19.58
CA PRO A 46 3.18 -2.99 -20.90
C PRO A 46 4.64 -2.55 -20.79
N LEU A 47 5.01 -1.81 -19.74
CA LEU A 47 6.41 -1.41 -19.48
C LEU A 47 7.24 -2.61 -19.03
N ILE A 48 6.68 -3.45 -18.16
CA ILE A 48 7.33 -4.68 -17.67
C ILE A 48 7.58 -5.62 -18.85
N GLU A 49 6.59 -5.83 -19.71
CA GLU A 49 6.76 -6.63 -20.93
C GLU A 49 7.85 -6.04 -21.85
N ALA A 50 7.85 -4.72 -22.09
CA ALA A 50 8.87 -4.04 -22.88
C ALA A 50 10.26 -4.08 -22.24
N SER A 51 10.36 -4.38 -20.94
CA SER A 51 11.63 -4.57 -20.22
C SER A 51 12.16 -6.01 -20.27
N GLU A 52 11.45 -6.92 -20.95
CA GLU A 52 11.76 -8.36 -21.02
C GLU A 52 11.69 -9.07 -19.66
N LEU A 53 11.06 -8.45 -18.66
CA LEU A 53 10.72 -9.06 -17.39
C LEU A 53 9.33 -9.69 -17.48
N GLU A 54 9.10 -10.77 -16.75
CA GLU A 54 7.74 -11.31 -16.64
C GLU A 54 6.90 -10.43 -15.70
N PRO A 55 5.64 -10.10 -16.03
CA PRO A 55 4.75 -9.28 -15.18
C PRO A 55 4.60 -9.76 -13.73
N GLY A 56 4.80 -11.06 -13.46
CA GLY A 56 4.77 -11.63 -12.10
C GLY A 56 6.05 -11.40 -11.28
N ASN A 57 7.12 -10.90 -11.89
CA ASN A 57 8.43 -10.71 -11.27
C ASN A 57 8.68 -9.26 -10.82
N VAL A 58 7.69 -8.37 -10.95
CA VAL A 58 7.77 -7.00 -10.42
C VAL A 58 6.59 -6.76 -9.48
N GLU A 59 6.89 -6.56 -8.20
CA GLU A 59 5.89 -6.22 -7.18
C GLU A 59 5.66 -4.71 -7.14
N LEU A 60 4.41 -4.27 -7.11
CA LEU A 60 4.06 -2.85 -6.91
C LEU A 60 3.47 -2.67 -5.52
N VAL A 61 4.07 -1.79 -4.72
CA VAL A 61 3.66 -1.54 -3.34
C VAL A 61 3.28 -0.07 -3.17
N LEU A 62 2.01 0.18 -2.83
CA LEU A 62 1.55 1.53 -2.52
C LEU A 62 1.86 1.88 -1.06
N ILE A 63 2.49 3.02 -0.84
CA ILE A 63 2.86 3.54 0.47
C ILE A 63 1.96 4.73 0.83
N ASN A 64 1.35 4.66 2.02
CA ASN A 64 0.60 5.76 2.60
C ASN A 64 1.55 6.86 3.09
N ASP A 65 2.02 7.66 2.15
CA ASP A 65 2.88 8.82 2.38
C ASP A 65 2.47 9.91 1.39
N SER A 66 2.28 11.13 1.90
CA SER A 66 1.86 12.29 1.11
C SER A 66 3.01 12.95 0.34
N SER A 67 4.26 12.55 0.60
CA SER A 67 5.39 12.98 -0.21
C SER A 67 5.29 12.45 -1.64
N ILE A 68 5.80 13.24 -2.58
CA ILE A 68 5.92 12.83 -3.98
C ILE A 68 7.17 11.96 -4.07
N ASN A 69 7.01 10.65 -4.16
CA ASN A 69 8.12 9.71 -4.31
C ASN A 69 7.70 8.38 -4.96
N ALA A 70 8.66 7.72 -5.59
CA ALA A 70 8.65 6.30 -5.91
C ALA A 70 10.10 5.79 -5.85
N PHE A 71 10.31 4.50 -5.59
CA PHE A 71 11.65 3.93 -5.53
C PHE A 71 11.63 2.41 -5.67
N VAL A 72 12.76 1.83 -6.08
CA VAL A 72 12.98 0.38 -6.11
C VAL A 72 13.65 -0.10 -4.83
N ALA A 73 13.15 -1.22 -4.29
CA ALA A 73 13.74 -1.87 -3.13
C ALA A 73 13.55 -3.39 -3.19
N GLY A 74 14.46 -4.14 -2.54
CA GLY A 74 14.34 -5.61 -2.46
C GLY A 74 14.58 -6.37 -3.78
N GLY A 75 15.09 -5.69 -4.81
CA GLY A 75 15.49 -6.26 -6.10
C GLY A 75 14.42 -6.15 -7.18
N GLN A 76 13.16 -6.37 -6.84
CA GLN A 76 12.07 -6.51 -7.82
C GLN A 76 10.75 -5.87 -7.35
N ALA A 77 10.78 -4.97 -6.37
CA ALA A 77 9.60 -4.25 -5.92
C ALA A 77 9.74 -2.74 -6.15
N ILE A 78 8.73 -2.14 -6.78
CA ILE A 78 8.57 -0.69 -6.95
C ILE A 78 7.60 -0.20 -5.88
N TYR A 79 8.06 0.72 -5.04
CA TYR A 79 7.29 1.37 -4.01
C TYR A 79 6.82 2.73 -4.54
N VAL A 80 5.52 2.98 -4.49
CA VAL A 80 4.90 4.21 -5.00
C VAL A 80 4.22 4.92 -3.84
N HIS A 81 4.54 6.20 -3.61
CA HIS A 81 3.87 6.96 -2.57
C HIS A 81 2.52 7.48 -3.07
N SER A 82 1.52 7.52 -2.18
CA SER A 82 0.20 8.11 -2.48
C SER A 82 0.28 9.57 -2.94
N GLY A 83 1.25 10.34 -2.43
CA GLY A 83 1.51 11.72 -2.85
C GLY A 83 1.87 11.84 -4.33
N LEU A 84 2.57 10.84 -4.90
CA LEU A 84 2.89 10.82 -6.32
C LEU A 84 1.64 10.71 -7.19
N ILE A 85 0.72 9.82 -6.83
CA ILE A 85 -0.55 9.62 -7.55
C ILE A 85 -1.43 10.87 -7.46
N ASN A 86 -1.45 11.53 -6.30
CA ASN A 86 -2.19 12.77 -6.09
C ASN A 86 -1.62 13.95 -6.89
N GLU A 87 -0.30 14.03 -7.05
CA GLU A 87 0.37 15.10 -7.81
C GLU A 87 0.35 14.86 -9.33
N ALA A 88 0.30 13.61 -9.77
CA ALA A 88 0.24 13.26 -11.19
C ALA A 88 -1.05 13.79 -11.84
N GLY A 89 -0.88 14.41 -13.01
CA GLY A 89 -1.98 14.99 -13.79
C GLY A 89 -2.66 13.96 -14.69
N THR A 90 -1.92 12.93 -15.12
CA THR A 90 -2.39 11.90 -16.07
C THR A 90 -1.81 10.53 -15.73
N ALA A 91 -2.46 9.48 -16.24
CA ALA A 91 -1.96 8.11 -16.21
C ALA A 91 -0.56 8.00 -16.84
N ASN A 92 -0.35 8.69 -17.97
CA ASN A 92 0.92 8.69 -18.69
C ASN A 92 2.07 9.32 -17.89
N GLU A 93 1.80 10.28 -17.00
CA GLU A 93 2.81 10.80 -16.08
C GLU A 93 3.25 9.74 -15.06
N VAL A 94 2.31 8.94 -14.53
CA VAL A 94 2.63 7.81 -13.65
C VAL A 94 3.39 6.71 -14.40
N GLN A 95 2.99 6.38 -15.63
CA GLN A 95 3.73 5.44 -16.49
C GLN A 95 5.18 5.90 -16.72
N GLY A 96 5.40 7.20 -16.93
CA GLY A 96 6.74 7.77 -17.06
C GLY A 96 7.62 7.54 -15.82
N VAL A 97 7.05 7.70 -14.62
CA VAL A 97 7.76 7.39 -13.38
C VAL A 97 7.99 5.89 -13.22
N LEU A 98 6.98 5.05 -13.48
CA LEU A 98 7.12 3.60 -13.39
C LEU A 98 8.17 3.06 -14.38
N ALA A 99 8.26 3.64 -15.57
CA ALA A 99 9.30 3.30 -16.55
C ALA A 99 10.70 3.66 -16.03
N HIS A 100 10.86 4.79 -15.35
CA HIS A 100 12.09 5.17 -14.66
C HIS A 100 12.45 4.18 -13.56
N GLU A 101 11.52 3.86 -12.67
CA GLU A 101 11.75 2.91 -11.58
C GLU A 101 12.06 1.51 -12.11
N LEU A 102 11.41 1.08 -13.20
CA LEU A 102 11.73 -0.18 -13.86
C LEU A 102 13.16 -0.19 -14.41
N GLY A 103 13.65 0.95 -14.89
CA GLY A 103 15.05 1.14 -15.25
C GLY A 103 16.01 0.89 -14.09
N HIS A 104 15.63 1.23 -12.84
CA HIS A 104 16.44 0.90 -11.66
C HIS A 104 16.48 -0.60 -11.37
N ILE A 105 15.38 -1.33 -11.62
CA ILE A 105 15.33 -2.80 -11.51
C ILE A 105 16.31 -3.43 -12.52
N THR A 106 16.22 -3.04 -13.78
CA THR A 106 17.03 -3.64 -14.86
C THR A 106 18.48 -3.18 -14.85
N ALA A 107 18.77 -1.92 -14.49
CA ALA A 107 20.12 -1.48 -14.21
C ALA A 107 20.70 -2.20 -12.98
N GLY A 108 19.86 -2.53 -11.99
CA GLY A 108 20.21 -3.36 -10.83
C GLY A 108 20.49 -4.83 -11.18
N HIS A 109 19.83 -5.39 -12.20
CA HIS A 109 20.19 -6.69 -12.78
C HIS A 109 21.62 -6.68 -13.36
N VAL A 110 22.14 -5.51 -13.77
CA VAL A 110 23.50 -5.32 -14.31
C VAL A 110 24.51 -4.90 -13.22
N VAL A 111 24.07 -4.25 -12.14
CA VAL A 111 24.96 -3.70 -11.09
C VAL A 111 24.57 -4.19 -9.68
N ARG A 112 25.20 -5.32 -9.31
CA ARG A 112 25.73 -5.61 -7.96
C ARG A 112 24.73 -5.60 -6.79
N PHE A 113 24.04 -6.73 -6.63
CA PHE A 113 23.62 -7.21 -5.31
C PHE A 113 24.82 -7.52 -4.38
N ASN A 114 26.04 -7.68 -4.93
CA ASN A 114 27.25 -8.13 -4.22
C ASN A 114 28.14 -7.02 -3.62
N GLU A 115 27.95 -5.74 -3.93
CA GLU A 115 28.88 -4.69 -3.45
C GLU A 115 28.33 -3.81 -2.32
N ARG A 116 27.00 -3.68 -2.16
CA ARG A 116 26.41 -3.01 -0.98
C ARG A 116 26.14 -3.95 0.20
N THR A 117 26.28 -5.26 0.01
CA THR A 117 26.08 -6.32 1.02
C THR A 117 27.20 -6.44 2.05
N LYS A 118 28.36 -5.79 1.87
CA LYS A 118 29.47 -5.88 2.84
C LYS A 118 29.33 -4.95 4.06
N ALA A 119 28.38 -4.02 4.08
CA ALA A 119 28.22 -3.08 5.21
C ALA A 119 26.82 -3.05 5.88
N ALA A 120 25.82 -3.77 5.37
CA ALA A 120 24.42 -3.58 5.82
C ALA A 120 23.57 -4.87 5.94
N ASN A 121 24.13 -6.00 6.40
CA ASN A 121 23.39 -7.27 6.55
C ASN A 121 22.33 -7.30 7.69
N GLY A 122 21.79 -6.15 8.11
CA GLY A 122 20.88 -6.06 9.26
C GLY A 122 19.59 -5.30 9.05
N ILE A 123 19.39 -4.58 7.95
CA ILE A 123 18.23 -3.69 7.81
C ILE A 123 17.61 -3.92 6.44
N SER A 124 16.50 -4.65 6.39
CA SER A 124 15.66 -4.64 5.19
C SER A 124 14.93 -3.30 5.11
N ILE A 125 14.76 -2.74 3.91
CA ILE A 125 13.97 -1.52 3.68
C ILE A 125 12.56 -1.68 4.26
N LEU A 126 11.99 -2.90 4.21
CA LEU A 126 10.74 -3.24 4.87
C LEU A 126 10.78 -3.07 6.41
N SER A 127 11.94 -3.27 7.06
CA SER A 127 12.13 -2.99 8.50
C SER A 127 12.30 -1.50 8.83
N LEU A 128 12.58 -0.66 7.83
CA LEU A 128 12.58 0.79 7.97
C LEU A 128 11.21 1.40 7.65
N LEU A 129 10.41 0.78 6.77
CA LEU A 129 9.02 1.19 6.54
C LEU A 129 8.14 0.86 7.74
N ILE A 130 8.32 -0.34 8.30
CA ILE A 130 7.62 -0.78 9.51
C ILE A 130 8.37 -0.21 10.71
N GLY A 131 7.97 0.97 11.17
CA GLY A 131 8.53 1.63 12.37
C GLY A 131 8.53 0.68 13.57
N VAL A 132 9.67 0.06 13.84
CA VAL A 132 9.83 -0.89 14.95
C VAL A 132 9.59 -0.13 16.25
N GLY A 133 8.49 -0.48 16.93
CA GLY A 133 8.12 0.06 18.23
C GLY A 133 9.08 -0.35 19.34
N ALA A 134 10.27 0.26 19.36
CA ALA A 134 11.16 0.27 20.52
C ALA A 134 11.04 1.63 21.23
N VAL A 135 9.85 1.94 21.75
CA VAL A 135 9.68 3.02 22.73
C VAL A 135 10.22 2.50 24.06
N LEU A 136 11.52 2.63 24.30
CA LEU A 136 12.13 2.25 25.59
C LEU A 136 13.11 3.25 26.19
N ALA A 137 13.13 4.51 25.76
CA ALA A 137 14.07 5.45 26.36
C ALA A 137 13.54 6.88 26.45
N GLY A 138 12.54 7.12 27.30
CA GLY A 138 12.26 8.43 27.93
C GLY A 138 12.22 9.68 27.03
N ALA A 139 12.11 9.52 25.72
CA ALA A 139 12.19 10.58 24.75
C ALA A 139 10.80 11.23 24.68
N GLY A 140 10.71 12.49 25.10
CA GLY A 140 9.51 13.29 24.82
C GLY A 140 9.31 13.47 23.30
N ASP A 141 8.21 14.09 22.91
CA ASP A 141 7.78 14.24 21.50
C ASP A 141 8.91 14.71 20.56
N ALA A 142 9.80 15.58 21.03
CA ALA A 142 10.95 16.07 20.27
C ALA A 142 12.03 15.00 19.99
N GLY A 143 12.27 14.07 20.94
CA GLY A 143 13.24 12.99 20.75
C GLY A 143 12.72 11.91 19.81
N MET A 144 11.41 11.64 19.85
CA MET A 144 10.76 10.76 18.88
C MET A 144 10.77 11.37 17.46
N ALA A 145 10.47 12.66 17.32
CA ALA A 145 10.58 13.36 16.04
C ALA A 145 12.00 13.33 15.46
N ALA A 146 13.03 13.51 16.30
CA ALA A 146 14.42 13.45 15.86
C ALA A 146 14.84 12.04 15.40
N LEU A 147 14.40 10.98 16.09
CA LEU A 147 14.64 9.60 15.67
C LEU A 147 14.00 9.29 14.31
N MET A 148 12.75 9.71 14.10
CA MET A 148 12.08 9.56 12.82
C MET A 148 12.77 10.35 11.70
N ALA A 149 13.14 11.60 11.97
CA ALA A 149 13.88 12.42 11.01
C ALA A 149 15.21 11.76 10.63
N GLY A 150 15.91 11.17 11.61
CA GLY A 150 17.13 10.39 11.39
C GLY A 150 16.88 9.14 10.53
N GLN A 151 15.78 8.42 10.77
CA GLN A 151 15.38 7.25 9.99
C GLN A 151 15.03 7.61 8.54
N GLN A 152 14.26 8.69 8.34
CA GLN A 152 13.91 9.20 7.02
C GLN A 152 15.15 9.68 6.26
N ALA A 153 16.09 10.35 6.93
CA ALA A 153 17.36 10.76 6.33
C ALA A 153 18.22 9.54 5.94
N ALA A 154 18.30 8.52 6.80
CA ALA A 154 19.00 7.28 6.49
C ALA A 154 18.37 6.54 5.30
N MET A 155 17.03 6.48 5.23
CA MET A 155 16.29 5.91 4.11
C MET A 155 16.56 6.70 2.82
N SER A 156 16.44 8.03 2.86
CA SER A 156 16.68 8.89 1.72
C SER A 156 18.12 8.75 1.19
N SER A 157 19.10 8.58 2.07
CA SER A 157 20.50 8.34 1.70
C SER A 157 20.68 6.96 1.05
N PHE A 158 20.04 5.93 1.61
CA PHE A 158 20.09 4.57 1.08
C PHE A 158 19.49 4.46 -0.33
N LEU A 159 18.39 5.19 -0.57
CA LEU A 159 17.66 5.24 -1.84
C LEU A 159 18.24 6.27 -2.84
N SER A 160 19.28 7.01 -2.48
CA SER A 160 19.84 8.05 -3.36
C SER A 160 20.78 7.45 -4.41
N PHE A 161 20.62 7.88 -5.66
CA PHE A 161 21.42 7.46 -6.81
C PHE A 161 22.32 8.59 -7.33
N ASN A 162 23.45 8.22 -7.95
CA ASN A 162 24.35 9.20 -8.58
C ASN A 162 23.84 9.58 -9.99
N ARG A 163 24.37 10.67 -10.54
CA ARG A 163 23.93 11.22 -11.84
C ARG A 163 24.11 10.26 -13.02
N ASP A 164 25.15 9.43 -13.00
CA ASP A 164 25.42 8.48 -14.09
C ASP A 164 24.44 7.30 -14.06
N GLN A 165 24.12 6.80 -12.86
CA GLN A 165 23.09 5.77 -12.65
C GLN A 165 21.72 6.26 -13.11
N GLU A 166 21.39 7.49 -12.72
CA GLU A 166 20.15 8.15 -13.10
C GLU A 166 20.03 8.36 -14.62
N ALA A 167 21.10 8.80 -15.30
CA ALA A 167 21.09 8.96 -16.75
C ALA A 167 20.95 7.62 -17.51
N ALA A 168 21.59 6.55 -17.02
CA ALA A 168 21.41 5.21 -17.56
C ALA A 168 19.97 4.71 -17.38
N THR A 169 19.37 5.03 -16.23
CA THR A 169 17.99 4.69 -15.89
C THR A 169 16.99 5.45 -16.75
N ASP A 170 17.19 6.75 -16.97
CA ASP A 170 16.37 7.56 -17.90
C ASP A 170 16.34 6.95 -19.30
N LEU A 171 17.51 6.51 -19.79
CA LEU A 171 17.62 5.86 -21.10
C LEU A 171 16.90 4.51 -21.14
N ALA A 172 16.97 3.72 -20.07
CA ALA A 172 16.23 2.47 -19.96
C ALA A 172 14.71 2.72 -19.94
N GLY A 173 14.24 3.66 -19.11
CA GLY A 173 12.84 4.06 -19.04
C GLY A 173 12.30 4.56 -20.38
N ALA A 174 13.08 5.37 -21.11
CA ALA A 174 12.73 5.81 -22.46
C ALA A 174 12.60 4.65 -23.45
N ARG A 175 13.48 3.64 -23.36
CA ARG A 175 13.38 2.41 -24.17
C ARG A 175 12.14 1.60 -23.83
N TYR A 176 11.74 1.52 -22.55
CA TYR A 176 10.52 0.79 -22.16
C TYR A 176 9.25 1.50 -22.62
N LEU A 177 9.22 2.83 -22.54
CA LEU A 177 8.12 3.62 -23.10
C LEU A 177 8.02 3.40 -24.63
N SER A 178 9.15 3.49 -25.33
CA SER A 178 9.25 3.22 -26.77
C SER A 178 8.77 1.81 -27.14
N GLY A 179 9.30 0.78 -26.47
CA GLY A 179 8.96 -0.62 -26.71
C GLY A 179 7.50 -0.95 -26.41
N ALA A 180 6.90 -0.26 -25.43
CA ALA A 180 5.49 -0.36 -25.10
C ALA A 180 4.58 0.49 -26.01
N GLY A 181 5.15 1.30 -26.91
CA GLY A 181 4.39 2.25 -27.74
C GLY A 181 3.73 3.38 -26.94
N ILE A 182 4.22 3.67 -25.73
CA ILE A 182 3.67 4.68 -24.82
C ILE A 182 4.42 6.00 -25.02
N THR A 183 3.69 7.10 -25.21
CA THR A 183 4.30 8.42 -25.37
C THR A 183 5.11 8.84 -24.14
N GLY A 184 6.31 9.40 -24.39
CA GLY A 184 7.19 9.95 -23.37
C GLY A 184 6.77 11.32 -22.81
N LYS A 185 5.70 11.93 -23.34
CA LYS A 185 5.22 13.26 -22.93
C LYS A 185 4.95 13.34 -21.42
N GLY A 186 4.40 12.29 -20.82
CA GLY A 186 4.11 12.21 -19.39
C GLY A 186 5.36 12.20 -18.52
N MET A 187 6.39 11.43 -18.89
CA MET A 187 7.67 11.39 -18.16
C MET A 187 8.30 12.78 -18.10
N ILE A 188 8.39 13.46 -19.24
CA ILE A 188 8.92 14.83 -19.32
C ILE A 188 8.10 15.80 -18.47
N LYS A 189 6.77 15.78 -18.63
CA LYS A 189 5.88 16.71 -17.91
C LYS A 189 5.92 16.52 -16.40
N PHE A 190 6.04 15.28 -15.92
CA PHE A 190 6.17 15.00 -14.50
C PHE A 190 7.53 15.47 -13.96
N PHE A 191 8.63 15.18 -14.67
CA PHE A 191 9.98 15.60 -14.30
C PHE A 191 10.12 17.14 -14.27
N GLU A 192 9.51 17.84 -15.23
CA GLU A 192 9.44 19.30 -15.21
C GLU A 192 8.64 19.85 -14.03
N ARG A 193 7.56 19.16 -13.63
CA ARG A 193 6.78 19.54 -12.44
C ARG A 193 7.61 19.37 -11.17
N LEU A 194 8.31 18.26 -11.01
CA LEU A 194 9.20 18.01 -9.88
C LEU A 194 10.27 19.11 -9.77
N ARG A 195 10.95 19.41 -10.88
CA ARG A 195 11.94 20.50 -10.95
C ARG A 195 11.33 21.87 -10.64
N GLY A 196 10.14 22.15 -11.16
CA GLY A 196 9.42 23.40 -10.89
C GLY A 196 9.01 23.56 -9.43
N ASN A 197 8.63 22.46 -8.75
CA ASN A 197 8.31 22.44 -7.34
C ASN A 197 9.57 22.70 -6.48
N GLU A 198 10.71 22.10 -6.83
CA GLU A 198 12.01 22.34 -6.18
C GLU A 198 12.42 23.83 -6.25
N ILE A 199 12.33 24.44 -7.45
CA ILE A 199 12.73 25.83 -7.68
C ILE A 199 11.80 26.82 -6.96
N ARG A 200 10.47 26.65 -7.06
CA ARG A 200 9.49 27.60 -6.53
C ARG A 200 9.49 27.68 -5.00
N ARG A 201 9.87 26.61 -4.31
CA ARG A 201 9.75 26.51 -2.86
C ARG A 201 11.10 26.61 -2.12
N GLY A 202 12.17 26.97 -2.84
CA GLY A 202 13.48 27.38 -2.32
C GLY A 202 13.98 26.53 -1.14
N PHE A 203 14.62 25.39 -1.39
CA PHE A 203 15.27 24.54 -0.37
C PHE A 203 14.46 24.34 0.94
N SER A 204 13.13 24.35 0.87
CA SER A 204 12.28 24.03 2.03
C SER A 204 12.36 22.53 2.30
N GLN A 205 12.57 22.16 3.57
CA GLN A 205 12.62 20.78 4.08
C GLN A 205 11.26 20.05 4.03
N ALA A 206 10.35 20.44 3.13
CA ALA A 206 9.03 19.85 3.03
C ALA A 206 9.07 18.50 2.28
N ASP A 207 8.08 17.67 2.60
CA ASP A 207 7.85 16.32 2.09
C ASP A 207 7.80 16.24 0.55
N GLU A 208 7.55 17.34 -0.15
CA GLU A 208 7.42 17.40 -1.62
C GLU A 208 8.74 17.24 -2.39
N ALA A 209 9.90 17.43 -1.76
CA ALA A 209 11.21 17.24 -2.40
C ALA A 209 11.78 15.82 -2.24
N ALA A 210 10.99 14.84 -1.76
CA ALA A 210 11.46 13.48 -1.53
C ALA A 210 12.02 12.81 -2.79
N TYR A 211 11.30 12.86 -3.91
CA TYR A 211 11.78 12.29 -5.17
C TYR A 211 13.07 12.93 -5.68
N ALA A 212 13.19 14.25 -5.65
CA ALA A 212 14.40 14.93 -6.14
C ALA A 212 15.65 14.65 -5.27
N ARG A 213 15.46 14.27 -3.99
CA ARG A 213 16.56 13.87 -3.10
C ARG A 213 17.09 12.47 -3.40
N THR A 214 16.20 11.55 -3.78
CA THR A 214 16.53 10.17 -4.16
C THR A 214 16.99 10.08 -5.62
N HIS A 215 16.40 10.92 -6.49
CA HIS A 215 16.65 11.03 -7.92
C HIS A 215 17.07 12.46 -8.30
N PRO A 216 18.35 12.85 -8.17
CA PRO A 216 18.82 14.20 -8.49
C PRO A 216 18.56 14.57 -9.96
N LEU A 217 17.56 15.41 -10.22
CA LEU A 217 17.08 15.76 -11.55
C LEU A 217 17.73 17.05 -12.05
N SER A 218 18.61 16.97 -13.05
CA SER A 218 19.23 18.16 -13.66
C SER A 218 18.45 18.65 -14.88
N GLY A 219 18.60 19.93 -15.22
CA GLY A 219 18.06 20.46 -16.47
C GLY A 219 18.61 19.72 -17.69
N ASP A 220 19.89 19.37 -17.68
CA ASP A 220 20.55 18.63 -18.77
C ASP A 220 19.93 17.24 -18.99
N ARG A 221 19.62 16.50 -17.91
CA ARG A 221 18.94 15.20 -18.00
C ARG A 221 17.59 15.33 -18.70
N ILE A 222 16.77 16.30 -18.28
CA ILE A 222 15.45 16.54 -18.90
C ILE A 222 15.60 16.89 -20.38
N GLN A 223 16.60 17.69 -20.76
CA GLN A 223 16.82 18.05 -22.17
C GLN A 223 17.29 16.87 -23.03
N ILE A 224 18.20 16.04 -22.51
CA ILE A 224 18.64 14.82 -23.20
C ILE A 224 17.46 13.87 -23.41
N LEU A 225 16.70 13.61 -22.34
CA LEU A 225 15.54 12.73 -22.37
C LEU A 225 14.46 13.26 -23.32
N ARG A 226 14.23 14.58 -23.33
CA ARG A 226 13.31 15.23 -24.26
C ARG A 226 13.74 15.01 -25.71
N GLY A 227 15.00 15.24 -26.04
CA GLY A 227 15.50 15.02 -27.41
C GLY A 227 15.37 13.56 -27.86
N LEU A 228 15.56 12.61 -26.95
CA LEU A 228 15.38 11.19 -27.22
C LEU A 228 13.90 10.84 -27.47
N LEU A 229 13.01 11.29 -26.59
CA LEU A 229 11.58 10.96 -26.63
C LEU A 229 10.84 11.69 -27.75
N GLU A 230 11.23 12.92 -28.10
CA GLU A 230 10.63 13.67 -29.23
C GLU A 230 10.96 13.03 -30.59
N ALA A 231 12.09 12.31 -30.68
CA ALA A 231 12.47 11.56 -31.88
C ALA A 231 11.83 10.16 -31.95
N ASP A 232 11.17 9.72 -30.88
CA ASP A 232 10.59 8.38 -30.77
C ASP A 232 9.28 8.26 -31.58
N PRO A 233 9.02 7.14 -32.28
CA PRO A 233 7.77 6.94 -33.00
C PRO A 233 6.51 7.04 -32.13
N ALA A 234 6.60 6.72 -30.84
CA ALA A 234 5.49 6.78 -29.90
C ALA A 234 5.20 8.20 -29.37
N TRP A 235 6.00 9.21 -29.73
CA TRP A 235 5.84 10.58 -29.22
C TRP A 235 4.41 11.12 -29.41
N ASP A 236 3.84 10.90 -30.58
CA ASP A 236 2.49 11.34 -30.95
C ASP A 236 1.41 10.29 -30.76
N THR A 237 1.74 9.14 -30.15
CA THR A 237 0.73 8.21 -29.67
C THR A 237 -0.14 8.88 -28.61
N GLU A 238 -1.45 8.85 -28.83
CA GLU A 238 -2.41 9.35 -27.86
C GLU A 238 -2.47 8.39 -26.65
N PRO A 239 -2.40 8.90 -25.41
CA PRO A 239 -2.59 8.06 -24.23
C PRO A 239 -3.97 7.40 -24.23
N ASP A 240 -4.04 6.19 -23.67
CA ASP A 240 -5.30 5.45 -23.54
C ASP A 240 -6.33 6.27 -22.71
N PRO A 241 -7.47 6.65 -23.32
CA PRO A 241 -8.50 7.44 -22.64
C PRO A 241 -9.19 6.67 -21.51
N GLU A 242 -9.34 5.35 -21.62
CA GLU A 242 -9.95 4.51 -20.57
C GLU A 242 -9.02 4.45 -19.35
N LEU A 243 -7.72 4.24 -19.59
CA LEU A 243 -6.72 4.24 -18.53
C LEU A 243 -6.62 5.61 -17.84
N GLN A 244 -6.73 6.69 -18.60
CA GLN A 244 -6.78 8.05 -18.06
C GLN A 244 -8.02 8.27 -17.18
N GLU A 245 -9.19 7.78 -17.59
CA GLU A 245 -10.42 7.88 -16.79
C GLU A 245 -10.30 7.10 -15.47
N ARG A 246 -9.81 5.85 -15.55
CA ARG A 246 -9.54 5.01 -14.38
C ARG A 246 -8.54 5.67 -13.43
N PHE A 247 -7.49 6.29 -13.95
CA PHE A 247 -6.53 7.05 -13.15
C PHE A 247 -7.17 8.22 -12.40
N LEU A 248 -7.99 9.04 -13.08
CA LEU A 248 -8.65 10.19 -12.43
C LEU A 248 -9.61 9.73 -11.32
N ARG A 249 -10.30 8.62 -11.54
CA ARG A 249 -11.19 7.97 -10.58
C ARG A 249 -10.44 7.48 -9.34
N VAL A 250 -9.37 6.72 -9.53
CA VAL A 250 -8.51 6.23 -8.44
C VAL A 250 -7.85 7.38 -7.67
N ARG A 251 -7.35 8.40 -8.37
CA ARG A 251 -6.76 9.58 -7.72
C ARG A 251 -7.79 10.28 -6.81
N ALA A 252 -9.03 10.43 -7.28
CA ALA A 252 -10.09 11.05 -6.47
C ALA A 252 -10.50 10.15 -5.30
N LYS A 253 -10.61 8.84 -5.50
CA LYS A 253 -10.81 7.83 -4.43
C LYS A 253 -9.76 7.95 -3.34
N LEU A 254 -8.47 7.90 -3.71
CA LEU A 254 -7.34 8.02 -2.77
C LEU A 254 -7.37 9.35 -2.02
N TYR A 255 -7.66 10.45 -2.71
CA TYR A 255 -7.81 11.75 -2.07
C TYR A 255 -8.97 11.74 -1.05
N GLY A 256 -10.11 11.14 -1.41
CA GLY A 256 -11.27 10.99 -0.52
C GLY A 256 -10.98 10.15 0.73
N TYR A 257 -10.19 9.08 0.57
CA TYR A 257 -9.80 8.19 1.66
C TYR A 257 -8.76 8.84 2.60
N LEU A 258 -7.73 9.47 2.04
CA LEU A 258 -6.58 9.97 2.79
C LEU A 258 -6.80 11.35 3.39
N ALA A 259 -7.41 12.28 2.65
CA ALA A 259 -7.55 13.66 3.10
C ALA A 259 -8.59 13.83 4.21
N GLU A 260 -8.57 14.99 4.87
CA GLU A 260 -9.60 15.39 5.81
C GLU A 260 -10.94 15.58 5.10
N PRO A 261 -12.07 15.03 5.60
CA PRO A 261 -13.36 15.11 4.92
C PRO A 261 -13.77 16.53 4.51
N ARG A 262 -13.46 17.54 5.34
CA ARG A 262 -13.74 18.95 5.02
C ARG A 262 -13.00 19.43 3.76
N ARG A 263 -11.75 19.01 3.56
CA ARG A 263 -10.96 19.36 2.37
C ARG A 263 -11.53 18.66 1.14
N VAL A 264 -11.88 17.39 1.26
CA VAL A 264 -12.51 16.62 0.18
C VAL A 264 -13.81 17.29 -0.28
N LEU A 265 -14.70 17.65 0.65
CA LEU A 265 -15.97 18.29 0.33
C LEU A 265 -15.83 19.72 -0.23
N THR A 266 -14.68 20.37 0.02
CA THR A 266 -14.37 21.68 -0.59
C THR A 266 -13.88 21.50 -2.02
N PHE A 267 -13.01 20.51 -2.25
CA PHE A 267 -12.43 20.25 -3.57
C PHE A 267 -13.43 19.56 -4.52
N PHE A 268 -14.30 18.70 -3.98
CA PHE A 268 -15.36 17.98 -4.67
C PHE A 268 -16.73 18.39 -4.11
N PRO A 269 -17.22 19.61 -4.39
CA PRO A 269 -18.50 20.09 -3.89
C PRO A 269 -19.65 19.22 -4.43
N GLN A 270 -20.79 19.21 -3.73
CA GLN A 270 -21.97 18.41 -4.15
C GLN A 270 -22.52 18.78 -5.54
N SER A 271 -22.24 20.01 -6.02
CA SER A 271 -22.56 20.44 -7.38
C SER A 271 -21.78 19.69 -8.46
N ASP A 272 -20.62 19.12 -8.12
CA ASP A 272 -19.85 18.26 -9.00
C ASP A 272 -20.40 16.82 -8.92
N THR A 273 -21.16 16.44 -9.94
CA THR A 273 -21.79 15.12 -10.05
C THR A 273 -20.95 14.12 -10.83
N SER A 274 -19.70 14.46 -11.17
CA SER A 274 -18.79 13.55 -11.88
C SER A 274 -18.47 12.31 -11.04
N ILE A 275 -18.15 11.21 -11.71
CA ILE A 275 -17.76 9.94 -11.06
C ILE A 275 -16.62 10.16 -10.04
N PRO A 276 -15.48 10.81 -10.39
CA PRO A 276 -14.40 11.04 -9.44
C PRO A 276 -14.86 11.82 -8.19
N ALA A 277 -15.68 12.85 -8.37
CA ALA A 277 -16.17 13.66 -7.26
C ALA A 277 -17.08 12.88 -6.32
N ARG A 278 -18.03 12.10 -6.86
CA ARG A 278 -18.89 11.21 -6.08
C ARG A 278 -18.08 10.19 -5.31
N TYR A 279 -17.07 9.61 -5.95
CA TYR A 279 -16.23 8.60 -5.35
C TYR A 279 -15.42 9.14 -4.18
N ALA A 280 -14.79 10.30 -4.35
CA ALA A 280 -14.09 10.99 -3.27
C ALA A 280 -15.02 11.33 -2.11
N ARG A 281 -16.23 11.84 -2.40
CA ARG A 281 -17.23 12.18 -1.39
C ARG A 281 -17.74 10.95 -0.63
N ALA A 282 -17.93 9.82 -1.29
CA ALA A 282 -18.37 8.59 -0.63
C ALA A 282 -17.41 8.19 0.50
N TYR A 283 -16.10 8.20 0.23
CA TYR A 283 -15.07 7.96 1.25
C TYR A 283 -15.02 9.04 2.33
N ALA A 284 -15.15 10.31 1.96
CA ALA A 284 -15.18 11.40 2.94
C ALA A 284 -16.39 11.32 3.88
N TYR A 285 -17.57 10.99 3.36
CA TYR A 285 -18.77 10.80 4.18
C TYR A 285 -18.66 9.57 5.05
N HIS A 286 -18.10 8.48 4.53
CA HIS A 286 -17.85 7.26 5.29
C HIS A 286 -16.89 7.52 6.47
N LYS A 287 -15.77 8.19 6.22
CA LYS A 287 -14.78 8.59 7.24
C LYS A 287 -15.36 9.49 8.33
N ASP A 288 -16.35 10.31 7.98
CA ASP A 288 -17.07 11.20 8.90
C ASP A 288 -18.33 10.55 9.51
N ALA A 289 -18.47 9.23 9.38
CA ALA A 289 -19.59 8.41 9.87
C ALA A 289 -20.98 8.85 9.35
N ARG A 290 -21.03 9.55 8.22
CA ARG A 290 -22.28 9.95 7.53
C ARG A 290 -22.70 8.85 6.55
N VAL A 291 -23.11 7.71 7.11
CA VAL A 291 -23.39 6.46 6.38
C VAL A 291 -24.41 6.65 5.26
N ASP A 292 -25.54 7.33 5.52
CA ASP A 292 -26.59 7.52 4.51
C ASP A 292 -26.09 8.32 3.30
N LEU A 293 -25.24 9.33 3.52
CA LEU A 293 -24.65 10.11 2.43
C LEU A 293 -23.60 9.32 1.66
N ALA A 294 -22.79 8.51 2.36
CA ALA A 294 -21.82 7.63 1.71
C ALA A 294 -22.51 6.59 0.81
N LEU A 295 -23.59 5.97 1.31
CA LEU A 295 -24.40 5.03 0.54
C LEU A 295 -25.12 5.70 -0.62
N ALA A 296 -25.63 6.93 -0.46
CA ALA A 296 -26.24 7.67 -1.56
C ALA A 296 -25.25 7.97 -2.69
N GLU A 297 -23.99 8.32 -2.38
CA GLU A 297 -22.96 8.49 -3.41
C GLU A 297 -22.57 7.15 -4.06
N ALA A 298 -22.44 6.08 -3.27
CA ALA A 298 -22.16 4.74 -3.80
C ALA A 298 -23.29 4.23 -4.72
N ASP A 299 -24.55 4.43 -4.33
CA ASP A 299 -25.71 4.07 -5.15
C ASP A 299 -25.79 4.89 -6.44
N ALA A 300 -25.46 6.17 -6.39
CA ALA A 300 -25.38 7.01 -7.58
C ALA A 300 -24.27 6.53 -8.54
N LEU A 301 -23.13 6.08 -8.02
CA LEU A 301 -22.05 5.49 -8.82
C LEU A 301 -22.48 4.16 -9.46
N ILE A 302 -23.10 3.27 -8.69
CA ILE A 302 -23.61 1.98 -9.19
C ILE A 302 -24.73 2.19 -10.23
N ALA A 303 -25.56 3.22 -10.09
CA ALA A 303 -26.57 3.54 -11.10
C ALA A 303 -25.97 3.96 -12.46
N LEU A 304 -24.78 4.58 -12.44
CA LEU A 304 -24.04 4.94 -13.67
C LEU A 304 -23.33 3.72 -14.26
N GLU A 305 -22.70 2.90 -13.42
CA GLU A 305 -21.97 1.70 -13.84
C GLU A 305 -22.34 0.49 -12.96
N PRO A 306 -23.43 -0.24 -13.28
CA PRO A 306 -23.98 -1.30 -12.41
C PRO A 306 -23.06 -2.49 -12.18
N ASP A 307 -22.19 -2.78 -13.14
CA ASP A 307 -21.22 -3.87 -13.11
C ASP A 307 -19.79 -3.39 -12.81
N ASN A 308 -19.62 -2.18 -12.25
CA ASN A 308 -18.31 -1.75 -11.76
C ASN A 308 -18.01 -2.41 -10.40
N PRO A 309 -17.02 -3.32 -10.31
CA PRO A 309 -16.74 -4.03 -9.07
C PRO A 309 -16.25 -3.12 -7.94
N TRP A 310 -15.61 -1.99 -8.26
CA TRP A 310 -15.04 -1.08 -7.26
C TRP A 310 -16.13 -0.26 -6.57
N PHE A 311 -17.19 0.12 -7.29
CA PHE A 311 -18.34 0.80 -6.69
C PHE A 311 -19.18 -0.15 -5.83
N LEU A 312 -19.32 -1.40 -6.26
CA LEU A 312 -19.93 -2.46 -5.47
C LEU A 312 -19.11 -2.75 -4.21
N GLU A 313 -17.78 -2.81 -4.32
CA GLU A 313 -16.87 -2.97 -3.19
C GLU A 313 -17.00 -1.81 -2.20
N LEU A 314 -16.96 -0.55 -2.66
CA LEU A 314 -17.21 0.63 -1.83
C LEU A 314 -18.53 0.51 -1.06
N LYS A 315 -19.64 0.19 -1.73
CA LYS A 315 -20.94 0.02 -1.06
C LYS A 315 -20.88 -1.08 -0.01
N GLY A 316 -20.28 -2.21 -0.35
CA GLY A 316 -20.05 -3.33 0.55
C GLY A 316 -19.25 -2.93 1.79
N GLN A 317 -18.17 -2.19 1.59
CA GLN A 317 -17.30 -1.66 2.66
C GLN A 317 -18.08 -0.75 3.60
N VAL A 318 -18.79 0.26 3.08
CA VAL A 318 -19.59 1.20 3.88
C VAL A 318 -20.64 0.46 4.69
N LEU A 319 -21.33 -0.52 4.10
CA LEU A 319 -22.33 -1.34 4.81
C LEU A 319 -21.68 -2.19 5.91
N LEU A 320 -20.58 -2.87 5.61
CA LEU A 320 -19.91 -3.75 6.56
C LEU A 320 -19.35 -2.96 7.75
N GLU A 321 -18.62 -1.88 7.49
CA GLU A 321 -18.00 -1.04 8.52
C GLU A 321 -19.02 -0.22 9.33
N SER A 322 -20.24 -0.02 8.81
CA SER A 322 -21.36 0.57 9.55
C SER A 322 -22.21 -0.44 10.32
N GLY A 323 -21.77 -1.70 10.41
CA GLY A 323 -22.45 -2.75 11.18
C GLY A 323 -23.66 -3.37 10.45
N ARG A 324 -23.69 -3.31 9.13
CA ARG A 324 -24.73 -3.91 8.27
C ARG A 324 -24.18 -5.06 7.41
N PRO A 325 -23.61 -6.12 8.01
CA PRO A 325 -22.92 -7.18 7.26
C PRO A 325 -23.85 -7.97 6.34
N HIS A 326 -25.13 -8.15 6.70
CA HIS A 326 -26.12 -8.80 5.84
C HIS A 326 -26.36 -8.05 4.53
N ASP A 327 -26.47 -6.72 4.60
CA ASP A 327 -26.71 -5.88 3.43
C ASP A 327 -25.46 -5.82 2.52
N ALA A 328 -24.27 -5.97 3.10
CA ALA A 328 -23.00 -5.97 2.39
C ALA A 328 -22.79 -7.22 1.51
N LEU A 329 -23.48 -8.34 1.79
CA LEU A 329 -23.24 -9.61 1.08
C LEU A 329 -23.53 -9.53 -0.41
N VAL A 330 -24.63 -8.89 -0.82
CA VAL A 330 -25.03 -8.80 -2.23
C VAL A 330 -24.00 -8.03 -3.07
N PRO A 331 -23.63 -6.77 -2.74
CA PRO A 331 -22.64 -6.03 -3.51
C PRO A 331 -21.25 -6.68 -3.45
N LEU A 332 -20.80 -7.19 -2.28
CA LEU A 332 -19.48 -7.83 -2.17
C LEU A 332 -19.37 -9.14 -2.94
N ARG A 333 -20.43 -9.96 -2.96
CA ARG A 333 -20.47 -11.18 -3.78
C ARG A 333 -20.35 -10.85 -5.26
N ARG A 334 -21.11 -9.85 -5.73
CA ARG A 334 -21.04 -9.41 -7.13
C ARG A 334 -19.67 -8.83 -7.48
N ALA A 335 -19.08 -8.00 -6.62
CA ALA A 335 -17.73 -7.47 -6.81
C ALA A 335 -16.67 -8.58 -6.87
N THR A 336 -16.78 -9.59 -6.00
CA THR A 336 -15.87 -10.75 -5.97
C THR A 336 -15.98 -11.58 -7.25
N GLU A 337 -17.19 -11.79 -7.78
CA GLU A 337 -17.40 -12.50 -9.05
C GLU A 337 -16.79 -11.74 -10.24
N LEU A 338 -17.10 -10.45 -10.35
CA LEU A 338 -16.63 -9.58 -11.45
C LEU A 338 -15.11 -9.47 -11.49
N THR A 339 -14.46 -9.51 -10.33
CA THR A 339 -12.99 -9.44 -10.22
C THR A 339 -12.30 -10.82 -10.17
N ARG A 340 -13.05 -11.91 -10.37
CA ARG A 340 -12.53 -13.29 -10.30
C ARG A 340 -11.79 -13.56 -8.99
N ALA A 341 -12.43 -13.19 -7.88
CA ALA A 341 -11.92 -13.28 -6.52
C ALA A 341 -10.64 -12.46 -6.29
N HIS A 342 -10.68 -11.15 -6.59
CA HIS A 342 -9.60 -10.25 -6.18
C HIS A 342 -9.35 -10.39 -4.66
N PRO A 343 -8.11 -10.60 -4.19
CA PRO A 343 -7.85 -11.06 -2.82
C PRO A 343 -8.40 -10.14 -1.73
N LEU A 344 -8.31 -8.82 -1.91
CA LEU A 344 -8.80 -7.85 -0.94
C LEU A 344 -10.34 -7.85 -0.87
N ILE A 345 -11.03 -7.91 -2.01
CA ILE A 345 -12.49 -7.94 -2.09
C ILE A 345 -13.03 -9.27 -1.55
N ALA A 346 -12.40 -10.38 -1.94
CA ALA A 346 -12.72 -11.71 -1.43
C ALA A 346 -12.51 -11.79 0.09
N GLY A 347 -11.41 -11.22 0.60
CA GLY A 347 -11.17 -11.08 2.04
C GLY A 347 -12.29 -10.33 2.75
N MET A 348 -12.75 -9.21 2.17
CA MET A 348 -13.86 -8.41 2.70
C MET A 348 -15.19 -9.17 2.66
N LEU A 349 -15.49 -9.89 1.58
CA LEU A 349 -16.67 -10.76 1.50
C LEU A 349 -16.62 -11.86 2.56
N GLY A 350 -15.48 -12.51 2.74
CA GLY A 350 -15.27 -13.50 3.80
C GLY A 350 -15.54 -12.93 5.19
N HIS A 351 -15.04 -11.72 5.46
CA HIS A 351 -15.34 -11.02 6.70
C HIS A 351 -16.83 -10.71 6.86
N ALA A 352 -17.50 -10.21 5.82
CA ALA A 352 -18.94 -9.93 5.85
C ALA A 352 -19.77 -11.19 6.13
N LEU A 353 -19.42 -12.32 5.50
CA LEU A 353 -20.06 -13.62 5.74
C LEU A 353 -19.91 -14.07 7.20
N ILE A 354 -18.73 -13.91 7.80
CA ILE A 354 -18.49 -14.23 9.22
C ILE A 354 -19.28 -13.28 10.13
N ALA A 355 -19.26 -11.99 9.84
CA ALA A 355 -19.90 -10.94 10.64
C ALA A 355 -21.43 -11.02 10.66
N THR A 356 -22.05 -11.80 9.76
CA THR A 356 -23.48 -12.12 9.86
C THR A 356 -23.84 -13.05 11.02
N GLU A 357 -22.85 -13.67 11.67
CA GLU A 357 -23.03 -14.65 12.75
C GLU A 357 -23.95 -15.84 12.36
N ASN A 358 -24.09 -16.10 11.06
CA ASN A 358 -24.89 -17.18 10.53
C ASN A 358 -23.99 -18.34 10.08
N GLU A 359 -24.02 -19.46 10.82
CA GLU A 359 -23.19 -20.64 10.53
C GLU A 359 -23.33 -21.18 9.10
N ARG A 360 -24.48 -20.95 8.45
CA ARG A 360 -24.72 -21.35 7.06
C ARG A 360 -23.76 -20.67 6.07
N ASN A 361 -23.21 -19.52 6.44
CA ASN A 361 -22.30 -18.74 5.62
C ASN A 361 -20.84 -19.21 5.72
N TYR A 362 -20.48 -20.04 6.72
CA TYR A 362 -19.08 -20.44 6.95
C TYR A 362 -18.49 -21.29 5.83
N ALA A 363 -19.31 -22.10 5.14
CA ALA A 363 -18.82 -22.88 4.00
C ALA A 363 -18.41 -21.97 2.82
N GLU A 364 -19.23 -20.95 2.52
CA GLU A 364 -18.92 -19.93 1.50
C GLU A 364 -17.71 -19.09 1.94
N ALA A 365 -17.66 -18.66 3.20
CA ALA A 365 -16.56 -17.87 3.74
C ALA A 365 -15.22 -18.62 3.61
N GLU A 366 -15.19 -19.93 3.95
CA GLU A 366 -14.00 -20.77 3.78
C GLU A 366 -13.55 -20.80 2.32
N GLN A 367 -14.46 -21.05 1.38
CA GLN A 367 -14.14 -21.12 -0.05
C GLN A 367 -13.55 -19.81 -0.57
N VAL A 368 -14.21 -18.68 -0.26
CA VAL A 368 -13.80 -17.34 -0.70
C VAL A 368 -12.45 -16.96 -0.09
N LEU A 369 -12.25 -17.18 1.20
CA LEU A 369 -11.00 -16.84 1.89
C LEU A 369 -9.84 -17.72 1.45
N ARG A 370 -10.08 -19.01 1.16
CA ARG A 370 -9.06 -19.89 0.58
C ARG A 370 -8.64 -19.40 -0.81
N ALA A 371 -9.57 -18.94 -1.64
CA ALA A 371 -9.23 -18.33 -2.92
C ALA A 371 -8.42 -17.03 -2.74
N ALA A 372 -8.77 -16.20 -1.76
CA ALA A 372 -8.05 -14.97 -1.45
C ALA A 372 -6.59 -15.24 -1.06
N VAL A 373 -6.34 -16.12 -0.09
CA VAL A 373 -4.97 -16.42 0.39
C VAL A 373 -4.13 -17.22 -0.60
N GLN A 374 -4.75 -17.92 -1.55
CA GLN A 374 -4.04 -18.57 -2.66
C GLN A 374 -3.52 -17.56 -3.69
N ARG A 375 -4.27 -16.47 -3.91
CA ARG A 375 -3.93 -15.42 -4.89
C ARG A 375 -3.04 -14.34 -4.30
N ASP A 376 -3.25 -13.98 -3.04
CA ASP A 376 -2.36 -13.12 -2.26
C ASP A 376 -2.07 -13.76 -0.91
N ARG A 377 -0.94 -14.44 -0.84
CA ARG A 377 -0.49 -15.10 0.38
C ARG A 377 -0.03 -14.10 1.44
N TYR A 378 0.37 -12.89 1.07
CA TYR A 378 0.84 -11.85 2.00
C TYR A 378 -0.31 -10.97 2.49
N ASN A 379 -1.50 -11.55 2.63
CA ASN A 379 -2.68 -10.89 3.17
C ASN A 379 -2.98 -11.37 4.60
N PRO A 380 -2.44 -10.70 5.64
CA PRO A 380 -2.64 -11.13 7.03
C PRO A 380 -4.12 -11.04 7.47
N PHE A 381 -4.91 -10.15 6.85
CA PHE A 381 -6.34 -10.03 7.15
C PHE A 381 -7.10 -11.26 6.66
N ALA A 382 -6.89 -11.69 5.41
CA ALA A 382 -7.55 -12.87 4.86
C ALA A 382 -7.17 -14.15 5.64
N TRP A 383 -5.90 -14.30 6.04
CA TRP A 383 -5.47 -15.41 6.90
C TRP A 383 -6.13 -15.40 8.27
N TYR A 384 -6.26 -14.21 8.89
CA TYR A 384 -6.98 -14.07 10.15
C TYR A 384 -8.44 -14.54 10.01
N GLN A 385 -9.17 -14.02 9.02
CA GLN A 385 -10.57 -14.40 8.79
C GLN A 385 -10.70 -15.90 8.50
N LEU A 386 -9.78 -16.48 7.72
CA LEU A 386 -9.78 -17.92 7.41
C LEU A 386 -9.57 -18.76 8.68
N GLY A 387 -8.68 -18.32 9.58
CA GLY A 387 -8.49 -18.94 10.89
C GLY A 387 -9.75 -18.92 11.76
N VAL A 388 -10.49 -17.81 11.75
CA VAL A 388 -11.79 -17.69 12.44
C VAL A 388 -12.79 -18.71 11.90
N VAL A 389 -12.90 -18.85 10.58
CA VAL A 389 -13.81 -19.82 9.94
C VAL A 389 -13.42 -21.27 10.29
N TYR A 390 -12.13 -21.61 10.20
CA TYR A 390 -11.66 -22.95 10.58
C TYR A 390 -11.97 -23.26 12.05
N ALA A 391 -11.71 -22.32 12.95
CA ALA A 391 -12.00 -22.50 14.38
C ALA A 391 -13.51 -22.69 14.63
N ALA A 392 -14.37 -21.88 14.00
CA ALA A 392 -15.81 -21.98 14.13
C ALA A 392 -16.36 -23.32 13.58
N ARG A 393 -15.70 -23.91 12.57
CA ARG A 393 -16.02 -25.23 12.01
C ARG A 393 -15.36 -26.40 12.75
N GLY A 394 -14.59 -26.13 13.80
CA GLY A 394 -13.90 -27.14 14.60
C GLY A 394 -12.57 -27.65 14.00
N ASP A 395 -12.10 -27.07 12.90
CA ASP A 395 -10.81 -27.39 12.28
C ASP A 395 -9.65 -26.64 12.96
N ILE A 396 -9.40 -27.00 14.22
CA ILE A 396 -8.36 -26.37 15.04
C ILE A 396 -6.96 -26.46 14.41
N PRO A 397 -6.53 -27.58 13.79
CA PRO A 397 -5.22 -27.67 13.16
C PRO A 397 -5.04 -26.62 12.04
N ARG A 398 -6.02 -26.44 11.14
CA ARG A 398 -5.93 -25.42 10.10
C ARG A 398 -6.09 -24.01 10.63
N ALA A 399 -6.89 -23.81 11.68
CA ALA A 399 -6.99 -22.51 12.37
C ALA A 399 -5.64 -22.06 12.94
N ARG A 400 -4.87 -23.00 13.52
CA ARG A 400 -3.50 -22.73 13.99
C ARG A 400 -2.54 -22.42 12.86
N LEU A 401 -2.61 -23.15 11.75
CA LEU A 401 -1.81 -22.84 10.57
C LEU A 401 -2.09 -21.42 10.05
N ALA A 402 -3.37 -21.07 9.88
CA ALA A 402 -3.77 -19.73 9.45
C ALA A 402 -3.31 -18.64 10.43
N SER A 403 -3.35 -18.92 11.74
CA SER A 403 -2.80 -18.02 12.76
C SER A 403 -1.29 -17.85 12.63
N ALA A 404 -0.55 -18.93 12.36
CA ALA A 404 0.89 -18.89 12.19
C ALA A 404 1.30 -18.04 10.98
N GLU A 405 0.62 -18.21 9.84
CA GLU A 405 0.80 -17.39 8.63
C GLU A 405 0.65 -15.89 8.93
N GLN A 406 -0.48 -15.54 9.56
CA GLN A 406 -0.78 -14.16 9.95
C GLN A 406 0.27 -13.61 10.94
N GLN A 407 0.73 -14.43 11.89
CA GLN A 407 1.69 -14.02 12.91
C GLN A 407 3.09 -13.77 12.34
N VAL A 408 3.56 -14.60 11.38
CA VAL A 408 4.83 -14.35 10.67
C VAL A 408 4.81 -13.00 9.97
N MET A 409 3.74 -12.70 9.23
CA MET A 409 3.60 -11.41 8.52
C MET A 409 3.59 -10.21 9.48
N ASN A 410 3.06 -10.40 10.69
CA ASN A 410 3.05 -9.40 11.75
C ASN A 410 4.29 -9.43 12.66
N ARG A 411 5.33 -10.19 12.27
CA ARG A 411 6.60 -10.33 13.00
C ARG A 411 6.46 -10.87 14.44
N ARG A 412 5.37 -11.60 14.72
CA ARG A 412 5.10 -12.29 15.98
C ARG A 412 5.67 -13.70 15.90
N TYR A 413 6.98 -13.79 15.69
CA TYR A 413 7.66 -15.03 15.37
C TYR A 413 7.60 -16.11 16.48
N PRO A 414 7.66 -15.79 17.79
CA PRO A 414 7.45 -16.78 18.84
C PRO A 414 6.07 -17.46 18.76
N GLU A 415 5.02 -16.65 18.61
CA GLU A 415 3.64 -17.12 18.50
C GLU A 415 3.44 -17.91 17.21
N ALA A 416 4.00 -17.42 16.10
CA ALA A 416 3.95 -18.10 14.82
C ALA A 416 4.55 -19.50 14.90
N LEU A 417 5.74 -19.61 15.50
CA LEU A 417 6.42 -20.89 15.67
C LEU A 417 5.59 -21.86 16.52
N GLN A 418 5.01 -21.38 17.62
CA GLN A 418 4.17 -22.20 18.49
C GLN A 418 2.94 -22.72 17.74
N ASN A 419 2.23 -21.85 17.02
CA ASN A 419 1.04 -22.23 16.27
C ASN A 419 1.37 -23.17 15.10
N ALA A 420 2.47 -22.92 14.39
CA ALA A 420 2.93 -23.76 13.29
C ALA A 420 3.27 -25.18 13.76
N GLN A 421 4.03 -25.33 14.85
CA GLN A 421 4.35 -26.65 15.42
C GLN A 421 3.09 -27.38 15.92
N ALA A 422 2.17 -26.65 16.53
CA ALA A 422 0.92 -27.22 17.02
C ALA A 422 -0.03 -27.64 15.88
N ALA A 423 0.02 -26.94 14.74
CA ALA A 423 -0.66 -27.34 13.51
C ALA A 423 0.00 -28.58 12.89
N GLU A 424 1.32 -28.56 12.70
CA GLU A 424 2.13 -29.68 12.18
C GLU A 424 1.87 -30.98 12.93
N ALA A 425 1.82 -30.93 14.27
CA ALA A 425 1.58 -32.11 15.11
C ALA A 425 0.18 -32.74 14.94
N SER A 426 -0.79 -31.98 14.41
CA SER A 426 -2.19 -32.40 14.33
C SER A 426 -2.71 -32.57 12.89
N LEU A 427 -2.02 -31.99 11.91
CA LEU A 427 -2.38 -32.10 10.49
C LEU A 427 -1.95 -33.46 9.92
N PRO A 428 -2.66 -34.00 8.91
CA PRO A 428 -2.28 -35.27 8.27
C PRO A 428 -0.86 -35.20 7.71
N TYR A 429 -0.02 -36.17 8.09
CA TYR A 429 1.37 -36.26 7.64
C TYR A 429 1.46 -36.23 6.11
N GLY A 430 2.33 -35.36 5.59
CA GLY A 430 2.56 -35.19 4.14
C GLY A 430 1.46 -34.43 3.39
N SER A 431 0.41 -33.94 4.07
CA SER A 431 -0.56 -33.03 3.45
C SER A 431 0.06 -31.67 3.12
N ALA A 432 -0.52 -30.95 2.16
CA ALA A 432 -0.06 -29.60 1.80
C ALA A 432 -0.05 -28.64 3.00
N ASP A 433 -1.07 -28.71 3.85
CA ASP A 433 -1.16 -27.91 5.08
C ASP A 433 -0.06 -28.30 6.09
N TRP A 434 0.25 -29.59 6.19
CA TRP A 434 1.33 -30.08 7.07
C TRP A 434 2.70 -29.59 6.61
N ILE A 435 3.00 -29.69 5.30
CA ILE A 435 4.24 -29.16 4.71
C ILE A 435 4.31 -27.64 4.97
N ARG A 436 3.18 -26.95 4.76
CA ARG A 436 3.14 -25.51 4.95
C ARG A 436 3.39 -25.10 6.40
N ALA A 437 2.86 -25.85 7.37
CA ALA A 437 3.15 -25.63 8.79
C ALA A 437 4.66 -25.73 9.08
N GLN A 438 5.37 -26.67 8.44
CA GLN A 438 6.83 -26.79 8.58
C GLN A 438 7.56 -25.57 8.01
N ASP A 439 7.16 -25.12 6.82
CA ASP A 439 7.76 -23.96 6.17
C ASP A 439 7.62 -22.70 7.04
N VAL A 440 6.41 -22.46 7.59
CA VAL A 440 6.14 -21.32 8.47
C VAL A 440 6.95 -21.42 9.76
N ALA A 441 7.08 -22.62 10.35
CA ALA A 441 7.90 -22.84 11.53
C ALA A 441 9.39 -22.57 11.25
N LEU A 442 9.89 -22.98 10.08
CA LEU A 442 11.27 -22.74 9.65
C LEU A 442 11.53 -21.24 9.47
N GLU A 443 10.63 -20.54 8.79
CA GLU A 443 10.67 -19.10 8.58
C GLU A 443 10.71 -18.34 9.92
N ALA A 444 9.79 -18.66 10.83
CA ALA A 444 9.74 -18.04 12.16
C ALA A 444 11.02 -18.29 12.99
N ARG A 445 11.60 -19.49 12.93
CA ARG A 445 12.89 -19.79 13.59
C ARG A 445 14.03 -18.96 13.02
N ALA A 446 14.14 -18.89 11.69
CA ALA A 446 15.19 -18.13 11.03
C ALA A 446 15.13 -16.64 11.42
N GLU A 447 13.93 -16.06 11.48
CA GLU A 447 13.73 -14.68 11.92
C GLU A 447 14.08 -14.48 13.40
N LEU A 448 13.72 -15.41 14.29
CA LEU A 448 14.11 -15.34 15.70
C LEU A 448 15.64 -15.37 15.89
N GLU A 449 16.34 -16.21 15.13
CA GLU A 449 17.81 -16.25 15.14
C GLU A 449 18.43 -14.94 14.65
N ARG A 450 17.87 -14.35 13.59
CA ARG A 450 18.31 -13.01 13.10
C ARG A 450 18.12 -11.94 14.17
N VAL A 451 16.98 -11.94 14.85
CA VAL A 451 16.71 -10.98 15.94
C VAL A 451 17.68 -11.18 17.10
N ARG A 452 17.99 -12.43 17.47
CA ARG A 452 18.97 -12.74 18.51
C ARG A 452 20.37 -12.26 18.15
N ASN A 453 20.81 -12.46 16.91
CA ASN A 453 22.15 -12.09 16.47
C ASN A 453 22.35 -10.57 16.30
N ARG A 454 21.26 -9.79 16.31
CA ARG A 454 21.29 -8.31 16.26
C ARG A 454 21.31 -7.64 17.64
N ARG A 455 21.02 -8.41 18.70
CA ARG A 455 21.13 -7.97 20.10
C ARG A 455 22.52 -8.34 20.63
#